data_AF-A0A9E0DQW9-F1
#
_entry.id   AF-A0A9E0DQW9-F1
#
_cell.length_a   1.000
_cell.length_b   1.000
_cell.length_c   1.000
_cell.angle_alpha   90.00
_cell.angle_beta   90.00
_cell.angle_gamma   90.00
#
_symmetry.space_group_name_H-M   'P 1'
#
loop_
_entity.id
_entity.type
_entity.pdbx_description
1 polymer ?
#
loop_
_entity_poly.entity_id
_entity_poly.type
_entity_poly.pdbx_seq_one_letter_code
_entity_poly.pdbx_strand_id
1 'polypeptide(L)'
;MTRQEIEQEIKNIFSREFEIENPGMDDNLREKYEFDSIDAIELLLEIEKMLGFELTQEEKKQAMDIRTINQICDYIERIIQTRKTAG
;
A
#
# COMPACT_ATOMS: atom_id res chain seq x y z
N MET A 1 1.79 10.59 -9.76
CA MET A 1 2.21 10.58 -8.35
C MET A 1 3.70 10.29 -8.29
N THR A 2 4.40 11.03 -7.44
CA THR A 2 5.79 10.83 -7.04
C THR A 2 5.82 9.92 -5.81
N ARG A 3 6.99 9.32 -5.51
CA ARG A 3 7.17 8.48 -4.31
C ARG A 3 6.77 9.20 -3.03
N GLN A 4 7.13 10.48 -2.90
CA GLN A 4 6.76 11.29 -1.73
C GLN A 4 5.25 11.43 -1.55
N GLU A 5 4.50 11.62 -2.63
CA GLU A 5 3.03 11.68 -2.57
C GLU A 5 2.43 10.34 -2.14
N ILE A 6 2.97 9.22 -2.66
CA ILE A 6 2.53 7.87 -2.28
C ILE A 6 2.82 7.63 -0.79
N GLU A 7 4.01 7.96 -0.33
CA GLU A 7 4.38 7.81 1.09
C GLU A 7 3.47 8.61 2.02
N GLN A 8 3.13 9.86 1.64
CA GLN A 8 2.21 10.67 2.43
C GLN A 8 0.80 10.08 2.46
N GLU A 9 0.28 9.65 1.31
CA GLU A 9 -1.06 9.03 1.25
C GLU A 9 -1.11 7.71 2.02
N ILE A 10 -0.09 6.87 1.91
CA ILE A 10 -0.01 5.63 2.69
C ILE A 10 0.06 5.93 4.18
N LYS A 11 0.88 6.89 4.63
CA LYS A 11 0.89 7.29 6.04
C LYS A 11 -0.47 7.82 6.51
N ASN A 12 -1.18 8.57 5.67
CA ASN A 12 -2.53 9.04 5.96
C ASN A 12 -3.52 7.88 6.09
N ILE A 13 -3.47 6.89 5.19
CA ILE A 13 -4.28 5.67 5.25
C ILE A 13 -3.98 4.88 6.54
N PHE A 14 -2.70 4.67 6.84
CA PHE A 14 -2.25 4.00 8.06
C PHE A 14 -2.73 4.69 9.33
N SER A 15 -2.67 6.03 9.37
CA SER A 15 -3.14 6.78 10.51
C SER A 15 -4.66 6.76 10.67
N ARG A 16 -5.43 6.78 9.57
CA ARG A 16 -6.90 6.92 9.61
C ARG A 16 -7.64 5.59 9.74
N GLU A 17 -7.19 4.56 9.03
CA GLU A 17 -7.87 3.26 8.97
C GLU A 17 -7.31 2.28 10.00
N PHE A 18 -6.00 2.37 10.27
CA PHE A 18 -5.29 1.39 11.11
C PHE A 18 -4.81 1.96 12.45
N GLU A 19 -5.05 3.24 12.72
CA GLU A 19 -4.57 3.95 13.92
C GLU A 19 -3.03 3.87 14.11
N ILE A 20 -2.30 3.65 13.01
CA ILE A 20 -0.84 3.55 12.99
C ILE A 20 -0.24 4.91 12.66
N GLU A 21 0.23 5.63 13.69
CA GLU A 21 0.89 6.92 13.51
C GLU A 21 2.37 6.76 13.15
N ASN A 22 2.77 7.40 12.04
CA ASN A 22 4.16 7.47 11.56
C ASN A 22 4.90 6.11 11.57
N PRO A 23 4.42 5.11 10.81
CA PRO A 23 5.14 3.84 10.70
C PRO A 23 6.52 4.06 10.08
N GLY A 24 7.53 3.36 10.59
CA GLY A 24 8.85 3.35 9.99
C GLY A 24 8.82 2.66 8.63
N MET A 25 9.65 3.12 7.71
CA MET A 25 9.62 2.62 6.33
C MET A 25 9.99 1.14 6.21
N ASP A 26 10.89 0.67 7.08
CA ASP A 26 11.40 -0.70 7.15
C ASP A 26 10.82 -1.49 8.34
N ASP A 27 9.83 -0.92 9.03
CA ASP A 27 9.17 -1.63 10.12
C ASP A 27 8.34 -2.79 9.56
N ASN A 28 8.47 -3.96 10.18
CA ASN A 28 7.61 -5.09 9.87
C ASN A 28 6.21 -4.84 10.42
N LEU A 29 5.27 -4.51 9.53
CA LEU A 29 3.90 -4.15 9.86
C LEU A 29 3.20 -5.23 10.68
N ARG A 30 3.44 -6.49 10.33
CA ARG A 30 2.81 -7.63 11.00
C ARG A 30 3.34 -7.86 12.40
N GLU A 31 4.62 -7.65 12.64
CA GLU A 31 5.24 -7.89 13.94
C GLU A 31 5.11 -6.69 14.87
N LYS A 32 5.18 -5.48 14.33
CA LYS A 32 5.22 -4.24 15.12
C LYS A 32 3.85 -3.62 15.34
N TYR A 33 2.96 -3.73 14.35
CA TYR A 33 1.65 -3.09 14.34
C TYR A 33 0.51 -4.09 14.25
N GLU A 34 0.79 -5.38 14.48
CA GLU A 34 -0.19 -6.48 14.43
C GLU A 34 -0.98 -6.56 13.11
N PHE A 35 -0.44 -5.96 12.04
CA PHE A 35 -1.08 -5.86 10.73
C PHE A 35 -1.34 -7.25 10.14
N ASP A 36 -2.62 -7.60 10.02
CA ASP A 36 -3.05 -8.95 9.65
C ASP A 36 -3.50 -9.05 8.18
N SER A 37 -4.14 -10.17 7.83
CA SER A 37 -4.62 -10.39 6.45
C SER A 37 -5.90 -9.64 6.12
N ILE A 38 -6.70 -9.28 7.13
CA ILE A 38 -7.89 -8.43 6.99
C ILE A 38 -7.43 -7.00 6.71
N ASP A 39 -6.45 -6.52 7.49
CA ASP A 39 -5.88 -5.18 7.30
C ASP A 39 -5.26 -5.02 5.91
N ALA A 40 -4.58 -6.07 5.43
CA ALA A 40 -4.02 -6.09 4.07
C ALA A 40 -5.10 -5.94 2.99
N ILE A 41 -6.29 -6.53 3.18
CA ILE A 41 -7.40 -6.41 2.24
C ILE A 41 -7.99 -5.00 2.28
N GLU A 42 -8.17 -4.42 3.46
CA GLU A 42 -8.66 -3.05 3.60
C GLU A 42 -7.70 -2.02 2.99
N LEU A 43 -6.40 -2.19 3.22
CA LEU A 43 -5.37 -1.37 2.60
C LEU A 43 -5.44 -1.44 1.06
N LEU A 44 -5.68 -2.63 0.50
CA LEU A 44 -5.83 -2.78 -0.94
C LEU A 44 -7.05 -2.03 -1.48
N LEU A 45 -8.17 -2.03 -0.76
CA LEU A 45 -9.37 -1.27 -1.13
C LEU A 45 -9.09 0.24 -1.12
N GLU A 46 -8.36 0.74 -0.13
CA GLU A 46 -7.97 2.15 -0.06
C GLU A 46 -6.99 2.54 -1.17
N ILE A 47 -6.05 1.65 -1.52
CA ILE A 47 -5.15 1.85 -2.66
C ILE A 47 -5.94 1.87 -3.98
N GLU A 48 -6.92 0.99 -4.18
CA GLU A 48 -7.80 0.99 -5.36
C GLU A 48 -8.57 2.32 -5.48
N LYS A 49 -9.12 2.83 -4.37
CA LYS A 49 -9.78 4.14 -4.32
C LYS A 49 -8.82 5.28 -4.63
N MET A 50 -7.61 5.25 -4.08
CA MET A 50 -6.55 6.24 -4.32
C MET A 50 -6.13 6.27 -5.80
N LEU A 51 -5.97 5.10 -6.41
CA LEU A 51 -5.55 4.94 -7.80
C LEU A 51 -6.68 5.18 -8.81
N GLY A 52 -7.94 5.06 -8.37
CA GLY A 52 -9.12 5.22 -9.22
C GLY A 52 -9.41 4.04 -10.13
N PHE A 53 -8.82 2.87 -9.86
CA PHE A 53 -9.06 1.63 -10.60
C PHE A 53 -8.88 0.41 -9.71
N GLU A 54 -9.52 -0.69 -10.12
CA GLU A 54 -9.37 -1.97 -9.45
C GLU A 54 -8.03 -2.64 -9.80
N LEU A 55 -7.43 -3.24 -8.77
CA LEU A 55 -6.26 -4.10 -8.88
C LEU A 55 -6.70 -5.48 -9.35
N THR A 56 -5.88 -6.08 -10.21
CA THR A 56 -6.06 -7.45 -10.68
C THR A 56 -5.79 -8.45 -9.55
N GLN A 57 -6.25 -9.69 -9.72
CA GLN A 57 -5.99 -10.77 -8.76
C GLN A 57 -4.49 -11.03 -8.55
N GLU A 58 -3.68 -10.87 -9.59
CA GLU A 58 -2.22 -11.03 -9.50
C GLU A 58 -1.57 -9.91 -8.69
N GLU A 59 -1.98 -8.67 -8.93
CA GLU A 59 -1.56 -7.50 -8.15
C GLU A 59 -1.94 -7.69 -6.66
N LYS A 60 -3.20 -8.04 -6.37
CA LYS A 60 -3.65 -8.33 -4.99
C LYS A 60 -2.83 -9.43 -4.31
N LYS A 61 -2.47 -10.49 -5.04
CA LYS A 61 -1.64 -11.57 -4.52
C LYS A 61 -0.22 -11.08 -4.18
N GLN A 62 0.40 -10.25 -5.02
CA GLN A 62 1.72 -9.68 -4.75
C GLN A 62 1.70 -8.81 -3.49
N ALA A 63 0.60 -8.10 -3.25
CA ALA A 63 0.45 -7.29 -2.04
C ALA A 63 0.38 -8.13 -0.75
N MET A 64 -0.05 -9.39 -0.80
CA MET A 64 -0.11 -10.27 0.39
C MET A 64 1.27 -10.61 0.98
N ASP A 65 2.34 -10.50 0.19
CA ASP A 65 3.72 -10.75 0.63
C ASP A 65 4.40 -9.50 1.22
N ILE A 66 3.75 -8.34 1.13
CA ILE A 66 4.28 -7.07 1.62
C ILE A 66 4.29 -7.05 3.16
N ARG A 67 5.39 -6.54 3.72
CA ARG A 67 5.61 -6.47 5.18
C ARG A 67 6.03 -5.08 5.67
N THR A 68 6.39 -4.17 4.77
CA THR A 68 6.95 -2.86 5.12
C THR A 68 6.33 -1.75 4.28
N ILE A 69 6.33 -0.52 4.78
CA ILE A 69 5.83 0.65 4.03
C ILE A 69 6.64 0.88 2.75
N ASN A 70 7.96 0.65 2.79
CA ASN A 70 8.81 0.73 1.58
C ASN A 70 8.29 -0.17 0.46
N GLN A 71 7.97 -1.43 0.79
CA GLN A 71 7.42 -2.39 -0.17
C GLN A 71 6.04 -1.97 -0.70
N ILE A 72 5.18 -1.38 0.14
CA ILE A 72 3.89 -0.81 -0.31
C ILE A 72 4.13 0.29 -1.33
N CYS A 73 5.05 1.21 -1.04
CA CYS A 73 5.37 2.32 -1.94
C CYS A 73 5.92 1.81 -3.27
N ASP A 74 6.90 0.90 -3.23
CA ASP A 74 7.49 0.29 -4.43
C ASP A 74 6.43 -0.44 -5.28
N TYR A 75 5.50 -1.13 -4.63
CA TYR A 75 4.41 -1.83 -5.28
C TYR A 75 3.46 -0.86 -6.01
N ILE A 76 3.05 0.23 -5.35
CA ILE A 76 2.19 1.25 -5.96
C ILE A 76 2.90 1.96 -7.10
N GLU A 77 4.18 2.32 -6.94
CA GLU A 77 5.00 2.91 -7.99
C GLU A 77 5.03 2.01 -9.23
N ARG A 78 5.23 0.70 -9.04
CA ARG A 78 5.23 -0.28 -10.13
C ARG A 78 3.89 -0.35 -10.84
N ILE A 79 2.77 -0.35 -10.12
CA ILE A 79 1.43 -0.38 -10.72
C ILE A 79 1.22 0.88 -11.56
N ILE A 80 1.48 2.07 -11.00
CA ILE A 80 1.31 3.34 -11.70
C ILE A 80 2.15 3.37 -12.98
N GLN A 81 3.42 2.92 -12.92
CA GLN A 81 4.29 2.83 -14.09
C GLN A 81 3.76 1.86 -15.14
N THR A 82 3.26 0.70 -14.71
CA THR A 82 2.69 -0.33 -15.58
C THR A 82 1.47 0.21 -16.32
N ARG A 83 0.55 0.88 -15.61
CA ARG A 83 -0.65 1.49 -16.21
C ARG A 83 -0.31 2.66 -17.12
N LYS A 84 0.69 3.48 -16.78
CA LYS A 84 1.17 4.58 -17.63
C LYS A 84 1.79 4.09 -18.96
N THR A 85 2.38 2.90 -18.95
CA THR A 85 3.01 2.31 -20.16
C THR A 85 1.99 1.54 -21.01
N ALA A 86 0.86 1.12 -20.41
CA ALA A 86 -0.21 0.40 -21.09
C ALA A 86 -1.26 1.30 -21.76
N GLY A 87 -1.18 2.63 -21.57
CA GLY A 87 -2.03 3.64 -22.22
C GLY A 87 -1.28 4.42 -23.28
#